data_AF-A0A8J7EUY2-F1
#
_entry.id   AF-A0A8J7EUY2-F1
#
_cell.length_a   1.000
_cell.length_b   1.000
_cell.length_c   1.000
_cell.angle_alpha   90.00
_cell.angle_beta   90.00
_cell.angle_gamma   90.00
#
_symmetry.space_group_name_H-M   'P 1'
#
loop_
_entity.id
_entity.type
_entity.pdbx_description
1 polymer ?
#
loop_
_entity_poly.entity_id
_entity_poly.type
_entity_poly.pdbx_seq_one_letter_code
_entity_poly.pdbx_strand_id
1 'polypeptide(L)'
;MKNLLVLGGIALYSLSLALPVMAQDIEVYEYEDGSVTAVDSDGNAAHVDEEGSVTTIDNEGTVVHENVDGSTTVMDNEGNAVYVDEEGNAAYMDEEGNTTVFLEE
;
A
#
# COMPACT_ATOMS: atom_id res chain seq x y z
N MET A 1 -0.60 5.19 -18.87
CA MET A 1 0.69 5.22 -18.15
C MET A 1 0.39 4.62 -16.80
N LYS A 2 0.86 3.41 -16.51
CA LYS A 2 0.63 2.78 -15.21
C LYS A 2 1.72 3.35 -14.31
N ASN A 3 1.34 4.26 -13.43
CA ASN A 3 2.27 4.88 -12.50
C ASN A 3 2.78 3.77 -11.56
N LEU A 4 4.10 3.66 -11.51
CA LEU A 4 4.83 2.73 -10.66
C LEU A 4 4.91 3.39 -9.28
N LEU A 5 4.04 2.99 -8.36
CA LEU A 5 4.17 3.37 -6.96
C LEU A 5 5.11 2.36 -6.30
N VAL A 6 6.37 2.76 -6.14
CA VAL A 6 7.34 2.05 -5.29
C VAL A 6 7.33 2.75 -3.95
N LEU A 7 6.64 2.18 -2.98
CA LEU A 7 6.77 2.56 -1.57
C LEU A 7 7.35 1.35 -0.84
N GLY A 8 8.46 1.53 -0.12
CA GLY A 8 9.09 0.46 0.65
C GLY A 8 9.71 -0.70 -0.15
N GLY A 9 10.09 -0.48 -1.42
CA GLY A 9 10.91 -1.45 -2.18
C GLY A 9 10.17 -2.67 -2.77
N ILE A 10 8.90 -2.90 -2.43
CA ILE A 10 8.12 -4.03 -2.94
C ILE A 10 7.16 -3.54 -4.05
N ALA A 11 7.45 -3.89 -5.30
CA ALA A 11 6.56 -3.63 -6.44
C ALA A 11 5.75 -4.89 -6.77
N LEU A 12 4.52 -5.00 -6.24
CA LEU A 12 3.58 -6.04 -6.63
C LEU A 12 2.84 -5.61 -7.90
N TYR A 13 3.43 -5.88 -9.07
CA TYR A 13 2.65 -5.94 -10.29
C TYR A 13 2.07 -7.33 -10.49
N SER A 14 0.96 -7.40 -11.23
CA SER A 14 0.44 -8.61 -11.88
C SER A 14 1.54 -9.34 -12.65
N LEU A 15 2.34 -10.12 -11.94
CA LEU A 15 3.51 -10.80 -12.46
C LEU A 15 3.05 -12.14 -13.01
N SER A 16 2.48 -12.09 -14.21
CA SER A 16 2.48 -13.26 -15.06
C SER A 16 3.94 -13.58 -15.42
N LEU A 17 4.38 -14.78 -15.03
CA LEU A 17 5.69 -15.42 -15.19
C LEU A 17 6.71 -15.20 -14.05
N ALA A 18 6.82 -16.25 -13.23
CA ALA A 18 8.00 -17.12 -13.18
C ALA A 18 9.35 -16.40 -13.24
N LEU A 19 9.94 -16.17 -12.06
CA LEU A 19 11.36 -16.34 -11.68
C LEU A 19 11.53 -15.68 -10.29
N PRO A 20 12.34 -16.24 -9.37
CA PRO A 20 12.67 -15.57 -8.12
C PRO A 20 13.43 -14.27 -8.45
N VAL A 21 12.86 -13.13 -8.08
CA VAL A 21 13.55 -11.84 -8.18
C VAL A 21 14.69 -11.85 -7.17
N MET A 22 15.92 -11.72 -7.66
CA MET A 22 17.17 -11.74 -6.88
C MET A 22 17.45 -10.40 -6.18
N ALA A 23 16.49 -9.87 -5.42
CA ALA A 23 16.68 -8.66 -4.62
C ALA A 23 15.90 -8.81 -3.30
N GLN A 24 16.65 -8.87 -2.17
CA GLN A 24 16.19 -9.22 -0.81
C GLN A 24 15.56 -10.62 -0.69
N ASP A 25 15.70 -11.25 0.47
CA ASP A 25 14.90 -12.45 0.80
C ASP A 25 13.44 -11.99 0.92
N ILE A 26 12.72 -11.97 -0.21
CA ILE A 26 11.29 -11.67 -0.27
C ILE A 26 10.56 -13.01 -0.25
N GLU A 27 9.80 -13.24 0.81
CA GLU A 27 8.88 -14.37 0.93
C GLU A 27 7.52 -13.98 0.36
N VAL A 28 7.02 -14.77 -0.60
CA VAL A 28 5.72 -14.55 -1.23
C VAL A 28 4.77 -15.68 -0.88
N TYR A 29 3.56 -15.32 -0.47
CA TYR A 29 2.46 -16.20 -0.08
C TYR A 29 1.28 -15.94 -1.00
N GLU A 30 0.88 -16.94 -1.77
CA GLU A 30 -0.32 -16.91 -2.61
C GLU A 30 -1.43 -17.70 -1.91
N TYR A 31 -2.65 -17.17 -1.93
CA TYR A 31 -3.81 -17.78 -1.29
C TYR A 31 -4.81 -18.31 -2.33
N GLU A 32 -5.71 -19.21 -1.92
CA GLU A 32 -6.68 -19.85 -2.83
C GLU A 32 -7.72 -18.86 -3.41
N ASP A 33 -7.94 -17.74 -2.73
CA ASP A 33 -8.82 -16.65 -3.16
C ASP A 33 -8.18 -15.75 -4.25
N GLY A 34 -6.88 -15.93 -4.53
CA GLY A 34 -6.14 -15.13 -5.49
C GLY A 34 -5.44 -13.91 -4.89
N SER A 35 -5.57 -13.70 -3.57
CA SER A 35 -4.77 -12.71 -2.86
C SER A 35 -3.30 -13.14 -2.75
N VAL A 36 -2.42 -12.17 -2.56
CA VAL A 36 -0.97 -12.37 -2.47
C VAL A 36 -0.38 -11.51 -1.37
N THR A 37 0.47 -12.08 -0.52
CA THR A 37 1.28 -11.34 0.46
C THR A 37 2.75 -11.52 0.14
N ALA A 38 3.52 -10.44 0.15
CA ALA A 38 4.97 -10.44 0.09
C ALA A 38 5.54 -9.81 1.36
N VAL A 39 6.60 -10.39 1.91
CA VAL A 39 7.32 -9.87 3.08
C VAL A 39 8.80 -9.94 2.80
N ASP A 40 9.54 -8.87 3.08
CA ASP A 40 10.99 -8.86 2.96
C ASP A 40 11.70 -9.08 4.31
N SER A 41 13.01 -9.33 4.24
CA SER A 41 13.86 -9.51 5.42
C SER A 41 14.03 -8.26 6.28
N ASP A 42 13.77 -7.08 5.74
CA ASP A 42 13.91 -5.79 6.42
C ASP A 42 12.66 -5.42 7.23
N GLY A 43 11.58 -6.19 7.08
CA GLY A 43 10.32 -6.03 7.80
C GLY A 43 9.25 -5.28 7.02
N ASN A 44 9.49 -4.98 5.74
CA ASN A 44 8.46 -4.44 4.87
C ASN A 44 7.53 -5.57 4.39
N ALA A 45 6.26 -5.25 4.21
CA ALA A 45 5.25 -6.17 3.70
C ALA A 45 4.34 -5.48 2.68
N ALA A 46 3.82 -6.26 1.75
CA ALA A 46 2.79 -5.84 0.82
C ALA A 46 1.75 -6.95 0.67
N HIS A 47 0.48 -6.58 0.62
CA HIS A 47 -0.63 -7.49 0.41
C HIS A 47 -1.50 -6.95 -0.72
N VAL A 48 -1.90 -7.83 -1.62
CA VAL A 48 -2.87 -7.55 -2.68
C VAL A 48 -4.06 -8.48 -2.43
N ASP A 49 -5.24 -7.92 -2.26
CA ASP A 49 -6.46 -8.70 -2.07
C ASP A 49 -6.96 -9.31 -3.40
N GLU A 50 -8.01 -10.13 -3.33
CA GLU A 50 -8.59 -10.79 -4.51
C GLU A 50 -9.20 -9.81 -5.54
N GLU A 51 -9.57 -8.61 -5.10
CA GLU A 51 -10.18 -7.55 -5.93
C GLU A 51 -9.12 -6.63 -6.56
N GLY A 52 -7.90 -6.64 -6.05
CA GLY A 52 -6.75 -5.86 -6.52
C GLY A 52 -6.40 -4.64 -5.67
N SER A 53 -7.01 -4.44 -4.50
CA SER A 53 -6.58 -3.41 -3.55
C SER A 53 -5.24 -3.79 -2.94
N VAL A 54 -4.40 -2.81 -2.67
CA VAL A 54 -3.04 -3.01 -2.19
C VAL A 54 -2.88 -2.43 -0.80
N THR A 55 -2.26 -3.17 0.11
CA THR A 55 -1.82 -2.67 1.41
C THR A 55 -0.32 -2.88 1.55
N THR A 56 0.44 -1.82 1.81
CA THR A 56 1.87 -1.93 2.12
C THR A 56 2.13 -1.46 3.54
N ILE A 57 3.08 -2.11 4.20
CA ILE A 57 3.57 -1.74 5.52
C ILE A 57 5.09 -1.66 5.40
N ASP A 58 5.67 -0.52 5.78
CA ASP A 58 7.12 -0.42 5.87
C ASP A 58 7.64 -0.88 7.25
N ASN A 59 8.95 -1.05 7.34
CA ASN A 59 9.63 -1.45 8.56
C ASN A 59 9.57 -0.38 9.68
N GLU A 60 9.19 0.85 9.36
CA GLU A 60 9.01 1.95 10.31
C GLU A 60 7.58 1.97 10.89
N GLY A 61 6.65 1.20 10.30
CA GLY A 61 5.26 1.05 10.72
C GLY A 61 4.28 1.92 9.94
N THR A 62 4.72 2.59 8.87
CA THR A 62 3.83 3.31 7.95
C THR A 62 3.01 2.32 7.15
N VAL A 63 1.70 2.52 7.15
CA VAL A 63 0.74 1.73 6.37
C VAL A 63 0.23 2.58 5.23
N VAL A 64 0.26 2.03 4.01
CA VAL A 64 -0.40 2.62 2.85
C VAL A 64 -1.42 1.63 2.34
N HIS A 65 -2.64 2.09 2.08
CA HIS A 65 -3.72 1.30 1.53
C HIS A 65 -4.25 1.99 0.27
N GLU A 66 -4.17 1.33 -0.87
CA GLU A 66 -4.67 1.79 -2.16
C GLU A 66 -5.85 0.91 -2.58
N ASN A 67 -7.01 1.54 -2.76
CA ASN A 67 -8.21 0.88 -3.24
C ASN A 67 -8.20 0.80 -4.77
N VAL A 68 -8.99 -0.14 -5.30
CA VAL A 68 -9.18 -0.33 -6.74
C VAL A 68 -9.80 0.90 -7.43
N ASP A 69 -10.58 1.70 -6.70
CA ASP A 69 -11.15 2.96 -7.19
C ASP A 69 -10.11 4.08 -7.34
N GLY A 70 -8.90 3.90 -6.81
CA GLY A 70 -7.82 4.88 -6.83
C GLY A 70 -7.73 5.75 -5.58
N SER A 71 -8.66 5.61 -4.62
CA SER A 71 -8.53 6.23 -3.31
C SER A 71 -7.37 5.61 -2.53
N THR A 72 -6.70 6.42 -1.72
CA THR A 72 -5.51 6.03 -0.96
C THR A 72 -5.63 6.49 0.49
N THR A 73 -5.23 5.64 1.43
CA THR A 73 -5.02 5.99 2.83
C THR A 73 -3.56 5.76 3.19
N VAL A 74 -2.92 6.73 3.82
CA VAL A 74 -1.59 6.60 4.43
C VAL A 74 -1.76 6.83 5.92
N MET A 75 -1.18 5.96 6.75
CA MET A 75 -1.12 6.11 8.20
C MET A 75 0.31 5.94 8.64
N ASP A 76 0.85 6.90 9.38
CA ASP A 76 2.19 6.76 9.96
C ASP A 76 2.14 6.01 11.30
N ASN A 77 3.32 5.72 11.84
CA ASN A 77 3.45 5.03 13.12
C ASN A 77 3.16 5.93 14.35
N GLU A 78 3.05 7.24 14.14
CA GLU A 78 2.67 8.24 15.14
C GLU A 78 1.14 8.32 15.29
N GLY A 79 0.38 7.80 14.32
CA GLY A 79 -1.08 7.77 14.33
C GLY A 79 -1.71 8.89 13.51
N ASN A 80 -0.92 9.66 12.78
CA ASN A 80 -1.46 10.59 11.79
C ASN A 80 -1.87 9.81 10.53
N ALA A 81 -2.90 10.31 9.85
CA ALA A 81 -3.40 9.70 8.63
C ALA A 81 -3.72 10.74 7.54
N VAL A 82 -3.49 10.37 6.29
CA VAL A 82 -3.93 11.08 5.11
C VAL A 82 -4.82 10.16 4.30
N TYR A 83 -6.02 10.60 3.99
CA TYR A 83 -6.91 9.97 3.04
C TYR A 83 -6.99 10.84 1.78
N VAL A 84 -7.02 10.21 0.61
CA VAL A 84 -7.27 10.84 -0.69
C VAL A 84 -8.34 10.03 -1.39
N ASP A 85 -9.44 10.65 -1.84
CA ASP A 85 -10.48 9.96 -2.61
C ASP A 85 -10.14 9.84 -4.10
N GLU A 86 -11.00 9.16 -4.85
CA GLU A 86 -10.84 8.93 -6.30
C GLU A 86 -10.91 10.24 -7.11
N GLU A 87 -11.55 11.29 -6.55
CA GLU A 87 -11.62 12.63 -7.12
C GLU A 87 -10.44 13.53 -6.76
N GLY A 88 -9.53 13.08 -5.90
CA GLY A 88 -8.36 13.85 -5.49
C GLY A 88 -8.60 14.81 -4.32
N ASN A 89 -9.78 14.79 -3.68
CA ASN A 89 -9.96 15.44 -2.40
C ASN A 89 -9.17 14.69 -1.33
N ALA A 90 -8.62 15.41 -0.36
CA ALA A 90 -7.83 14.83 0.70
C ALA A 90 -8.37 15.20 2.08
N ALA A 91 -8.17 14.33 3.06
CA ALA A 91 -8.38 14.62 4.46
C ALA A 91 -7.15 14.20 5.25
N TYR A 92 -6.66 15.09 6.10
CA TYR A 92 -5.62 14.80 7.08
C TYR A 92 -6.25 14.66 8.45
N MET A 93 -5.82 13.66 9.20
CA MET A 93 -6.16 13.46 10.60
C MET A 93 -4.87 13.37 11.42
N ASP A 94 -4.76 14.13 12.51
CA ASP A 94 -3.63 14.00 13.44
C ASP A 94 -3.85 12.88 14.48
N GLU A 95 -2.80 12.57 15.22
CA GLU A 95 -2.80 11.59 16.31
C GLU A 95 -3.86 11.87 17.40
N GLU A 96 -4.28 13.13 17.56
CA GLU A 96 -5.35 13.54 18.49
C GLU A 96 -6.76 13.42 17.89
N GLY A 97 -6.89 13.07 16.62
CA GLY A 97 -8.15 12.89 15.91
C GLY A 97 -8.76 14.18 15.35
N ASN A 98 -8.01 15.28 15.26
CA ASN A 98 -8.46 16.48 14.56
C ASN A 98 -8.33 16.27 13.05
N THR A 99 -9.39 16.63 12.31
CA THR A 99 -9.44 16.44 10.86
C THR A 99 -9.38 17.78 10.12
N THR A 100 -8.53 17.86 9.10
CA THR A 100 -8.49 18.95 8.12
C THR A 100 -8.81 18.39 6.75
N VAL A 101 -9.82 18.95 6.06
CA VAL A 101 -10.23 18.51 4.73
C VAL A 101 -9.75 19.51 3.68
N PHE A 102 -9.20 18.99 2.60
CA PHE A 102 -8.74 19.69 1.41
C PHE A 102 -9.58 19.21 0.23
N LEU A 103 -10.37 20.11 -0.36
CA LEU A 103 -11.19 19.79 -1.53
C LEU A 103 -10.49 20.33 -2.78
N GLU A 104 -10.56 19.59 -3.88
CA GLU A 104 -10.21 20.15 -5.19
C GLU A 104 -11.28 21.20 -5.57
N GLU A 105 -10.86 22.36 -6.11
CA GLU A 105 -11.74 23.47 -6.51
C GLU A 105 -12.40 23.29 -7.88
#